data_AF-W2PUV8-F1
#
_entry.id   AF-W2PUV8-F1
#
_cell.length_a   1.000
_cell.length_b   1.000
_cell.length_c   1.000
_cell.angle_alpha   90.00
_cell.angle_beta   90.00
_cell.angle_gamma   90.00
#
_symmetry.space_group_name_H-M   'P 1'
#
loop_
_entity.id
_entity.type
_entity.pdbx_description
1 polymer ?
#
loop_
_entity_poly.entity_id
_entity_poly.type
_entity_poly.pdbx_seq_one_letter_code
_entity_poly.pdbx_strand_id
1 'polypeptide(L)'
;MVLWGVDTVTDPENNSSELMSGDDTKVVVGIAVGMAGVSMVLALLMVKLIVAYARVMILFVLWFNVGISFAFAAFGFIIGNIFIGIIGLLIAMLNLCYARAVQHRIPFAVANLRVAEGAISKHGSTYIVSLVFTIVQIGWVVIWAMALLGVANEIAENNPSSTSNNTNTSTRSTYKQSGGSYVAYFFLLLSFYWGLQVFKNVAHTTVAGTVATFWYQSESMGATGASLKRATTTSFGSICFGSLIVAFLQALRALAENSRQDGSALACFAECILGCLQSLMEYFNRWAYVYVGIYGYKFTQAGKAVFELFKQRGFDAIINDDLIGNVLGFAALGVGLICAGAGALIAETTDAVSFQNSTATLAILGLVVGIGVAVTPLAVIDSSVATIFVCFAEDPAAFQRSHPELYAPLVQEWHNLYPEVMVQAGYWYV
;
A
#
# COMPACT_ATOMS: atom_id res chain seq x y z
N MET A 1 31.63 -2.45 17.99
CA MET A 1 31.97 -1.23 17.23
C MET A 1 30.73 -0.37 17.15
N VAL A 2 30.78 0.85 17.69
CA VAL A 2 29.63 1.75 17.84
C VAL A 2 29.14 2.20 16.45
N LEU A 3 28.00 1.68 16.02
CA LEU A 3 27.17 2.31 14.99
C LEU A 3 25.88 2.73 15.71
N TRP A 4 25.63 4.04 15.80
CA TRP A 4 24.40 4.65 16.36
C TRP A 4 24.25 4.73 17.89
N GLY A 5 25.34 4.86 18.66
CA GLY A 5 25.26 5.31 20.06
C GLY A 5 24.47 4.43 21.03
N VAL A 6 24.17 3.19 20.63
CA VAL A 6 23.74 2.12 21.52
C VAL A 6 24.94 1.22 21.70
N ASP A 7 25.43 1.10 22.94
CA ASP A 7 26.37 0.05 23.27
C ASP A 7 25.69 -1.28 22.98
N THR A 8 26.26 -2.03 22.04
CA THR A 8 25.89 -3.43 21.82
C THR A 8 26.00 -4.12 23.17
N VAL A 9 24.88 -4.65 23.69
CA VAL A 9 24.89 -5.60 24.80
C VAL A 9 25.61 -6.85 24.29
N THR A 10 26.94 -6.80 24.31
CA THR A 10 27.80 -7.95 24.13
C THR A 10 27.93 -8.57 25.50
N ASP A 11 27.12 -9.59 25.75
CA ASP A 11 27.41 -10.55 26.83
C ASP A 11 28.67 -11.33 26.40
N PRO A 12 29.82 -11.18 27.09
CA PRO A 12 31.07 -11.80 26.66
C PRO A 12 31.09 -13.33 26.82
N GLU A 13 30.05 -13.93 27.42
CA GLU A 13 29.97 -15.37 27.70
C GLU A 13 28.95 -16.13 26.83
N ASN A 14 28.19 -15.46 25.96
CA ASN A 14 27.21 -16.14 25.13
C ASN A 14 27.65 -16.14 23.66
N ASN A 15 28.11 -17.28 23.17
CA ASN A 15 28.35 -17.57 21.75
C ASN A 15 27.03 -17.61 20.96
N SER A 16 26.20 -16.56 21.04
CA SER A 16 25.11 -16.38 20.10
C SER A 16 25.72 -15.97 18.78
N SER A 17 25.78 -16.93 17.86
CA SER A 17 26.15 -16.76 16.45
C SER A 17 25.65 -15.42 15.90
N GLU A 18 26.54 -14.47 15.69
CA GLU A 18 26.23 -13.27 14.90
C GLU A 18 25.69 -13.75 13.55
N LEU A 19 24.44 -13.38 13.25
CA LEU A 19 23.75 -13.86 12.06
C LEU A 19 24.40 -13.30 10.77
N MET A 20 25.17 -12.20 10.88
CA MET A 20 26.03 -11.61 9.86
C MET A 20 27.19 -10.85 10.51
N SER A 21 28.40 -10.92 9.92
CA SER A 21 29.54 -10.10 10.36
C SER A 21 29.31 -8.61 10.07
N GLY A 22 29.95 -7.73 10.83
CA GLY A 22 29.85 -6.28 10.66
C GLY A 22 30.30 -5.78 9.29
N ASP A 23 31.24 -6.48 8.63
CA ASP A 23 31.67 -6.14 7.27
C ASP A 23 30.68 -6.65 6.20
N ASP A 24 30.08 -7.82 6.40
CA ASP A 24 29.00 -8.34 5.53
C ASP A 24 27.78 -7.41 5.58
N THR A 25 27.48 -6.86 6.75
CA THR A 25 26.36 -5.92 6.95
C THR A 25 26.57 -4.65 6.11
N LYS A 26 27.79 -4.10 6.04
CA LYS A 26 28.08 -2.92 5.19
C LYS A 26 27.90 -3.22 3.71
N VAL A 27 28.36 -4.39 3.26
CA VAL A 27 28.22 -4.84 1.87
C VAL A 27 26.73 -4.99 1.52
N VAL A 28 25.95 -5.67 2.36
CA VAL A 28 24.51 -5.87 2.13
C VAL A 28 23.74 -4.54 2.11
N VAL A 29 24.05 -3.60 3.01
CA VAL A 29 23.45 -2.26 3.00
C VAL A 29 23.81 -1.51 1.71
N GLY A 30 25.07 -1.59 1.26
CA GLY A 30 25.50 -0.98 -0.01
C GLY A 30 24.73 -1.53 -1.21
N ILE A 31 24.56 -2.86 -1.28
CA ILE A 31 23.78 -3.53 -2.33
C ILE A 31 22.30 -3.10 -2.25
N ALA A 32 21.71 -3.03 -1.05
CA ALA A 32 20.33 -2.60 -0.85
C ALA A 32 20.07 -1.18 -1.38
N VAL A 33 20.97 -0.24 -1.09
CA VAL A 33 20.87 1.14 -1.59
C VAL A 33 21.03 1.19 -3.12
N GLY A 34 21.95 0.41 -3.68
CA GLY A 34 22.09 0.27 -5.14
C GLY A 34 20.81 -0.28 -5.79
N MET A 35 20.24 -1.33 -5.22
CA MET A 35 18.96 -1.91 -5.69
C MET A 35 17.79 -0.93 -5.54
N ALA A 36 17.77 -0.10 -4.50
CA ALA A 36 16.76 0.94 -4.35
C ALA A 36 16.83 1.99 -5.47
N GLY A 37 18.04 2.38 -5.89
CA GLY A 37 18.23 3.27 -7.05
C GLY A 37 17.73 2.65 -8.36
N VAL A 38 18.12 1.40 -8.63
CA VAL A 38 17.72 0.68 -9.86
C VAL A 38 16.21 0.43 -9.90
N SER A 39 15.62 0.00 -8.78
CA SER A 39 14.18 -0.24 -8.67
C SER A 39 13.36 1.02 -8.89
N MET A 40 13.83 2.20 -8.44
CA MET A 40 13.15 3.46 -8.69
C MET A 40 13.09 3.79 -10.19
N VAL A 41 14.19 3.60 -10.91
CA VAL A 41 14.23 3.80 -12.37
C VAL A 41 13.29 2.81 -13.07
N LEU A 42 13.35 1.53 -12.67
CA LEU A 42 12.50 0.49 -13.23
C LEU A 42 11.02 0.75 -12.94
N ALA A 43 10.68 1.26 -11.77
CA ALA A 43 9.31 1.61 -11.40
C ALA A 43 8.77 2.78 -12.22
N LEU A 44 9.57 3.83 -12.47
CA LEU A 44 9.17 4.94 -13.34
C LEU A 44 9.00 4.49 -14.80
N LEU A 45 9.85 3.57 -15.28
CA LEU A 45 9.67 2.93 -16.59
C LEU A 45 8.40 2.09 -16.64
N MET A 46 8.11 1.32 -15.59
CA MET A 46 6.87 0.56 -15.48
C MET A 46 5.65 1.48 -15.50
N VAL A 47 5.65 2.62 -14.81
CA VAL A 47 4.55 3.59 -14.91
C VAL A 47 4.31 4.05 -16.35
N LYS A 48 5.37 4.36 -17.11
CA LYS A 48 5.22 4.74 -18.53
C LYS A 48 4.68 3.59 -19.38
N LEU A 49 5.16 2.37 -19.15
CA LEU A 49 4.67 1.17 -19.85
C LEU A 49 3.20 0.90 -19.53
N ILE A 50 2.81 1.05 -18.26
CA ILE A 50 1.45 0.88 -17.77
C ILE A 50 0.50 1.81 -18.52
N VAL A 51 0.87 3.07 -18.68
CA VAL A 51 0.01 4.07 -19.34
C VAL A 51 0.00 3.86 -20.85
N ALA A 52 1.16 3.58 -21.46
CA ALA A 52 1.28 3.36 -22.90
C ALA A 52 0.42 2.16 -23.38
N TYR A 53 0.42 1.06 -22.61
CA TYR A 53 -0.29 -0.18 -22.94
C TYR A 53 -1.41 -0.51 -21.96
N ALA A 54 -2.04 0.51 -21.35
CA ALA A 54 -3.01 0.36 -20.27
C ALA A 54 -4.10 -0.69 -20.54
N ARG A 55 -4.69 -0.69 -21.75
CA ARG A 55 -5.74 -1.65 -22.12
C ARG A 55 -5.23 -3.09 -22.10
N VAL A 56 -4.08 -3.34 -22.72
CA VAL A 56 -3.48 -4.68 -22.83
C VAL A 56 -3.12 -5.18 -21.44
N MET A 57 -2.54 -4.32 -20.62
CA MET A 57 -2.06 -4.71 -19.31
C MET A 57 -3.19 -4.89 -18.28
N ILE A 58 -4.26 -4.07 -18.31
CA ILE A 58 -5.47 -4.34 -17.52
C ILE A 58 -6.06 -5.71 -17.89
N LEU A 59 -6.19 -6.00 -19.19
CA LEU A 59 -6.69 -7.30 -19.65
C LEU A 59 -5.77 -8.45 -19.22
N PHE A 60 -4.46 -8.27 -19.36
CA PHE A 60 -3.47 -9.27 -18.95
C PHE A 60 -3.58 -9.57 -17.46
N VAL A 61 -3.56 -8.57 -16.59
CA VAL A 61 -3.64 -8.74 -15.13
C VAL A 61 -4.96 -9.40 -14.73
N LEU A 62 -6.07 -9.00 -15.35
CA LEU A 62 -7.39 -9.56 -15.07
C LEU A 62 -7.44 -11.07 -15.39
N TRP A 63 -6.99 -11.47 -16.59
CA TRP A 63 -6.97 -12.88 -16.98
C TRP A 63 -5.88 -13.69 -16.26
N PHE A 64 -4.75 -13.06 -15.94
CA PHE A 64 -3.69 -13.67 -15.15
C PHE A 64 -4.18 -14.00 -13.73
N ASN A 65 -4.93 -13.11 -13.09
CA ASN A 65 -5.53 -13.36 -11.77
C ASN A 65 -6.52 -14.54 -11.81
N VAL A 66 -7.38 -14.60 -12.86
CA VAL A 66 -8.24 -15.76 -13.11
C VAL A 66 -7.42 -17.04 -13.26
N GLY A 67 -6.35 -17.01 -14.07
CA GLY A 67 -5.45 -18.14 -14.28
C GLY A 67 -4.79 -18.64 -12.99
N ILE A 68 -4.25 -17.74 -12.17
CA ILE A 68 -3.69 -18.06 -10.86
C ILE A 68 -4.73 -18.71 -9.95
N SER A 69 -5.97 -18.20 -9.95
CA SER A 69 -7.04 -18.74 -9.12
C SER A 69 -7.37 -20.19 -9.50
N PHE A 70 -7.43 -20.50 -10.81
CA PHE A 70 -7.60 -21.87 -11.28
C PHE A 70 -6.39 -22.76 -10.95
N ALA A 71 -5.17 -22.23 -11.07
CA ALA A 71 -3.96 -22.97 -10.70
C ALA A 71 -3.93 -23.31 -9.20
N PHE A 72 -4.35 -22.37 -8.34
CA PHE A 72 -4.46 -22.59 -6.90
C PHE A 72 -5.52 -23.66 -6.57
N ALA A 73 -6.67 -23.64 -7.26
CA ALA A 73 -7.69 -24.68 -7.12
C ALA A 73 -7.14 -26.07 -7.51
N ALA A 74 -6.45 -26.16 -8.66
CA ALA A 74 -5.84 -27.40 -9.13
C ALA A 74 -4.78 -27.93 -8.15
N PHE A 75 -3.94 -27.04 -7.62
CA PHE A 75 -2.95 -27.38 -6.59
C PHE A 75 -3.59 -27.98 -5.33
N GLY A 76 -4.72 -27.44 -4.88
CA GLY A 76 -5.49 -27.99 -3.76
C GLY A 76 -5.94 -29.44 -4.00
N PHE A 77 -6.41 -29.75 -5.21
CA PHE A 77 -6.80 -31.12 -5.58
C PHE A 77 -5.59 -32.07 -5.68
N ILE A 78 -4.43 -31.60 -6.17
CA ILE A 78 -3.20 -32.41 -6.28
C ILE A 78 -2.69 -32.83 -4.89
N ILE A 79 -2.77 -31.96 -3.89
CA ILE A 79 -2.38 -32.26 -2.50
C ILE A 79 -3.36 -33.25 -1.83
N GLY A 80 -4.51 -33.52 -2.45
CA GLY A 80 -5.56 -34.37 -1.88
C GLY A 80 -6.44 -33.66 -0.86
N ASN A 81 -6.29 -32.34 -0.69
CA ASN A 81 -7.12 -31.54 0.21
C ASN A 81 -8.34 -30.99 -0.54
N ILE A 82 -9.43 -31.77 -0.50
CA ILE A 82 -10.70 -31.46 -1.17
C ILE A 82 -11.26 -30.10 -0.74
N PHE A 83 -11.06 -29.69 0.52
CA PHE A 83 -11.57 -28.41 1.03
C PHE A 83 -10.90 -27.21 0.35
N ILE A 84 -9.56 -27.23 0.24
CA ILE A 84 -8.81 -26.18 -0.46
C ILE A 84 -9.17 -26.16 -1.95
N GLY A 85 -9.32 -27.34 -2.56
CA GLY A 85 -9.73 -27.47 -3.96
C GLY A 85 -11.11 -26.84 -4.24
N ILE A 86 -12.12 -27.13 -3.40
CA ILE A 86 -13.48 -26.57 -3.55
C ILE A 86 -13.49 -25.05 -3.34
N ILE A 87 -12.85 -24.55 -2.28
CA ILE A 87 -12.77 -23.11 -2.02
C ILE A 87 -12.03 -22.39 -3.14
N GLY A 88 -10.90 -22.95 -3.59
CA GLY A 88 -10.14 -22.41 -4.72
C GLY A 88 -10.96 -22.34 -5.99
N LEU A 89 -11.78 -23.37 -6.28
CA LEU A 89 -12.65 -23.39 -7.45
C LEU A 89 -13.78 -22.35 -7.35
N LEU A 90 -14.36 -22.15 -6.16
CA LEU A 90 -15.36 -21.10 -5.92
C LEU A 90 -14.77 -19.72 -6.16
N ILE A 91 -13.57 -19.44 -5.63
CA ILE A 91 -12.84 -18.19 -5.86
C ILE A 91 -12.53 -18.00 -7.34
N ALA A 92 -12.06 -19.05 -8.03
CA ALA A 92 -11.76 -19.00 -9.46
C ALA A 92 -13.00 -18.69 -10.31
N MET A 93 -14.15 -19.29 -9.99
CA MET A 93 -15.42 -19.00 -10.65
C MET A 93 -15.89 -17.56 -10.39
N LEU A 94 -15.75 -17.08 -9.15
CA LEU A 94 -16.07 -15.69 -8.82
C LEU A 94 -15.17 -14.70 -9.58
N ASN A 95 -13.86 -14.96 -9.63
CA ASN A 95 -12.91 -14.15 -10.39
C ASN A 95 -13.19 -14.18 -11.89
N LEU A 96 -13.61 -15.33 -12.45
CA LEU A 96 -14.01 -15.42 -13.85
C LEU A 96 -15.29 -14.62 -14.14
N CYS A 97 -16.29 -14.71 -13.27
CA CYS A 97 -17.52 -13.90 -13.36
C CYS A 97 -17.20 -12.41 -13.28
N TYR A 98 -16.35 -12.01 -12.32
CA TYR A 98 -15.87 -10.64 -12.18
C TYR A 98 -15.14 -10.17 -13.44
N ALA A 99 -14.20 -10.97 -13.95
CA ALA A 99 -13.41 -10.65 -15.13
C ALA A 99 -14.27 -10.43 -16.38
N ARG A 100 -15.37 -11.19 -16.55
CA ARG A 100 -16.34 -10.94 -17.63
C ARG A 100 -17.21 -9.72 -17.38
N ALA A 101 -17.68 -9.53 -16.15
CA ALA A 101 -18.54 -8.42 -15.80
C ALA A 101 -17.83 -7.06 -16.02
N VAL A 102 -16.54 -6.97 -15.75
CA VAL A 102 -15.80 -5.69 -15.76
C VAL A 102 -15.29 -5.25 -17.13
N GLN A 103 -15.33 -6.11 -18.17
CA GLN A 103 -14.71 -5.83 -19.48
C GLN A 103 -15.21 -4.54 -20.13
N HIS A 104 -16.50 -4.23 -19.97
CA HIS A 104 -17.10 -3.02 -20.53
C HIS A 104 -16.55 -1.73 -19.90
N ARG A 105 -15.93 -1.80 -18.70
CA ARG A 105 -15.41 -0.65 -17.95
C ARG A 105 -13.94 -0.34 -18.21
N ILE A 106 -13.22 -1.26 -18.85
CA ILE A 106 -11.78 -1.14 -19.13
C ILE A 106 -11.45 0.15 -19.93
N PRO A 107 -12.21 0.55 -20.97
CA PRO A 107 -11.89 1.76 -21.73
C PRO A 107 -11.88 3.03 -20.86
N PHE A 108 -12.82 3.16 -19.93
CA PHE A 108 -12.85 4.30 -19.00
C PHE A 108 -11.72 4.26 -17.97
N ALA A 109 -11.34 3.08 -17.46
CA ALA A 109 -10.14 2.93 -16.62
C ALA A 109 -8.87 3.38 -17.38
N VAL A 110 -8.77 3.03 -18.66
CA VAL A 110 -7.66 3.46 -19.54
C VAL A 110 -7.66 4.97 -19.73
N ALA A 111 -8.82 5.59 -19.94
CA ALA A 111 -8.92 7.04 -20.08
C ALA A 111 -8.49 7.77 -18.79
N ASN A 112 -8.96 7.33 -17.62
CA ASN A 112 -8.54 7.88 -16.33
C ASN A 112 -7.03 7.76 -16.11
N LEU A 113 -6.43 6.61 -16.45
CA LEU A 113 -4.98 6.40 -16.34
C LEU A 113 -4.19 7.37 -17.24
N ARG A 114 -4.66 7.64 -18.45
CA ARG A 114 -4.00 8.58 -19.38
C ARG A 114 -4.08 10.02 -18.88
N VAL A 115 -5.22 10.44 -18.35
CA VAL A 115 -5.36 11.77 -17.76
C VAL A 115 -4.50 11.89 -16.49
N ALA A 116 -4.41 10.82 -15.69
CA ALA A 116 -3.54 10.78 -14.50
C ALA A 116 -2.07 10.96 -14.89
N GLU A 117 -1.63 10.29 -15.95
CA GLU A 117 -0.27 10.46 -16.46
C GLU A 117 -0.02 11.86 -17.01
N GLY A 118 -0.98 12.45 -17.73
CA GLY A 118 -0.90 13.85 -18.19
C GLY A 118 -0.74 14.83 -17.02
N ALA A 119 -1.47 14.62 -15.93
CA ALA A 119 -1.36 15.45 -14.73
C ALA A 119 0.01 15.29 -14.05
N ILE A 120 0.50 14.05 -13.92
CA ILE A 120 1.76 13.76 -13.22
C ILE A 120 2.99 14.13 -14.05
N SER A 121 2.96 13.94 -15.38
CA SER A 121 4.07 14.29 -16.27
C SER A 121 4.35 15.80 -16.25
N LYS A 122 3.31 16.63 -16.10
CA LYS A 122 3.42 18.08 -15.88
C LYS A 122 3.86 18.44 -14.45
N HIS A 123 3.63 17.56 -13.47
CA HIS A 123 3.96 17.76 -12.06
C HIS A 123 4.86 16.66 -11.50
N GLY A 124 6.02 16.44 -12.11
CA GLY A 124 7.00 15.44 -11.67
C GLY A 124 7.49 15.62 -10.22
N SER A 125 7.31 16.81 -9.63
CA SER A 125 7.53 17.07 -8.20
C SER A 125 6.69 16.19 -7.27
N THR A 126 5.57 15.63 -7.74
CA THR A 126 4.74 14.68 -6.97
C THR A 126 5.50 13.39 -6.63
N TYR A 127 6.34 12.88 -7.52
CA TYR A 127 7.20 11.73 -7.25
C TYR A 127 8.22 12.03 -6.16
N ILE A 128 8.79 13.24 -6.16
CA ILE A 128 9.74 13.68 -5.13
C ILE A 128 9.04 13.74 -3.78
N VAL A 129 7.85 14.32 -3.69
CA VAL A 129 7.06 14.34 -2.45
C VAL A 129 6.80 12.94 -1.95
N SER A 130 6.34 12.04 -2.82
CA SER A 130 6.07 10.66 -2.43
C SER A 130 7.34 9.95 -1.94
N LEU A 131 8.48 10.12 -2.62
CA LEU A 131 9.77 9.57 -2.19
C LEU A 131 10.20 10.10 -0.82
N VAL A 132 10.06 11.41 -0.57
CA VAL A 132 10.40 12.02 0.72
C VAL A 132 9.56 11.41 1.85
N PHE A 133 8.24 11.28 1.67
CA PHE A 133 7.38 10.66 2.68
C PHE A 133 7.65 9.17 2.86
N THR A 134 8.04 8.44 1.80
CA THR A 134 8.52 7.06 1.93
C THR A 134 9.79 6.98 2.80
N ILE A 135 10.75 7.89 2.61
CA ILE A 135 11.97 7.95 3.43
C ILE A 135 11.63 8.28 4.90
N VAL A 136 10.74 9.26 5.12
CA VAL A 136 10.26 9.60 6.47
C VAL A 136 9.56 8.40 7.11
N GLN A 137 8.78 7.64 6.35
CA GLN A 137 8.12 6.43 6.82
C GLN A 137 9.13 5.34 7.20
N ILE A 138 10.21 5.15 6.44
CA ILE A 138 11.31 4.24 6.81
C ILE A 138 11.96 4.69 8.11
N GLY A 139 12.26 5.99 8.25
CA GLY A 139 12.81 6.57 9.49
C GLY A 139 11.89 6.33 10.69
N TRP A 140 10.58 6.46 10.51
CA TRP A 140 9.59 6.15 11.54
C TRP A 140 9.61 4.68 11.96
N VAL A 141 9.70 3.75 11.00
CA VAL A 141 9.82 2.31 11.29
C VAL A 141 11.07 2.02 12.12
N VAL A 142 12.21 2.64 11.80
CA VAL A 142 13.46 2.48 12.56
C VAL A 142 13.31 3.01 13.99
N ILE A 143 12.77 4.22 14.16
CA ILE A 143 12.51 4.80 15.49
C ILE A 143 11.58 3.90 16.30
N TRP A 144 10.52 3.41 15.67
CA TRP A 144 9.56 2.51 16.31
C TRP A 144 10.20 1.17 16.70
N ALA A 145 11.04 0.58 15.84
CA ALA A 145 11.74 -0.67 16.13
C ALA A 145 12.68 -0.53 17.33
N MET A 146 13.41 0.59 17.44
CA MET A 146 14.24 0.88 18.63
C MET A 146 13.38 1.00 19.90
N ALA A 147 12.24 1.69 19.82
CA ALA A 147 11.32 1.80 20.96
C ALA A 147 10.75 0.44 21.39
N LEU A 148 10.40 -0.41 20.42
CA LEU A 148 9.93 -1.78 20.69
C LEU A 148 11.01 -2.61 21.40
N LEU A 149 12.26 -2.57 20.92
CA LEU A 149 13.37 -3.30 21.55
C LEU A 149 13.61 -2.83 22.98
N GLY A 150 13.59 -1.53 23.22
CA GLY A 150 13.72 -0.97 24.57
C GLY A 150 12.62 -1.45 25.51
N VAL A 151 11.36 -1.41 25.07
CA VAL A 151 10.22 -1.90 25.86
C VAL A 151 10.28 -3.41 26.07
N ALA A 152 10.69 -4.19 25.05
CA ALA A 152 10.83 -5.63 25.16
C ALA A 152 11.92 -6.04 26.18
N ASN A 153 13.06 -5.35 26.18
CA ASN A 153 14.14 -5.59 27.13
C ASN A 153 13.71 -5.27 28.56
N GLU A 154 13.07 -4.12 28.78
CA GLU A 154 12.55 -3.72 30.10
C GLU A 154 11.53 -4.74 30.64
N ILE A 155 10.65 -5.27 29.78
CA ILE A 155 9.66 -6.29 30.18
C ILE A 155 10.34 -7.61 30.54
N ALA A 156 11.40 -7.99 29.79
CA ALA A 156 12.16 -9.20 30.05
C ALA A 156 12.94 -9.11 31.37
N GLU A 157 13.55 -7.96 31.66
CA GLU A 157 14.29 -7.71 32.90
C GLU A 157 13.38 -7.72 34.13
N ASN A 158 12.18 -7.14 34.03
CA ASN A 158 11.21 -7.10 35.14
C ASN A 158 10.42 -8.40 35.36
N ASN A 159 10.52 -9.39 34.46
CA ASN A 159 9.90 -10.71 34.60
C ASN A 159 10.94 -11.82 34.37
N PRO A 160 11.97 -11.94 35.24
CA PRO A 160 12.96 -13.01 35.09
C PRO A 160 12.24 -14.35 35.14
N SER A 161 12.57 -15.23 34.18
CA SER A 161 12.02 -16.58 34.11
C SER A 161 12.27 -17.30 35.44
N SER A 162 11.20 -17.53 36.20
CA SER A 162 11.27 -18.42 37.36
C SER A 162 11.42 -19.85 36.84
N THR A 163 12.65 -20.31 36.71
CA THR A 163 12.98 -21.72 36.47
C THR A 163 12.50 -22.54 37.66
N SER A 164 11.31 -23.13 37.54
CA SER A 164 10.86 -24.15 38.48
C SER A 164 11.56 -25.47 38.12
N ASN A 165 12.64 -25.79 38.84
CA ASN A 165 13.30 -27.09 38.76
C ASN A 165 12.41 -28.16 39.40
N ASN A 166 11.44 -28.67 38.66
CA ASN A 166 10.80 -29.94 38.99
C ASN A 166 11.33 -31.01 38.02
N THR A 167 12.21 -31.86 38.53
CA THR A 167 12.64 -33.09 37.88
C THR A 167 11.42 -33.94 37.56
N ASN A 168 11.26 -34.30 36.28
CA ASN A 168 10.28 -35.26 35.73
C ASN A 168 8.90 -34.68 35.36
N THR A 169 8.84 -33.73 34.44
CA THR A 169 7.88 -33.67 33.30
C THR A 169 8.10 -32.36 32.55
N SER A 170 8.00 -32.42 31.21
CA SER A 170 8.11 -31.30 30.26
C SER A 170 7.86 -29.91 30.85
N THR A 171 8.94 -29.15 31.06
CA THR A 171 8.92 -27.78 31.58
C THR A 171 8.28 -26.86 30.54
N ARG A 172 7.02 -26.49 30.76
CA ARG A 172 6.36 -25.40 30.04
C ARG A 172 6.56 -24.12 30.83
N SER A 173 7.51 -23.29 30.41
CA SER A 173 7.67 -21.92 30.91
C SER A 173 6.36 -21.15 30.68
N THR A 174 5.59 -20.94 31.74
CA THR A 174 4.33 -20.19 31.67
C THR A 174 4.66 -18.75 32.02
N TYR A 175 4.96 -17.94 31.00
CA TYR A 175 5.16 -16.50 31.17
C TYR A 175 3.85 -15.89 31.68
N LYS A 176 3.81 -15.47 32.94
CA LYS A 176 2.64 -14.77 33.49
C LYS A 176 2.75 -13.30 33.11
N GLN A 177 2.38 -12.99 31.87
CA GLN A 177 2.48 -11.64 31.31
C GLN A 177 1.59 -10.67 32.09
N SER A 178 2.20 -9.64 32.69
CA SER A 178 1.50 -8.59 33.45
C SER A 178 0.53 -7.81 32.56
N GLY A 179 -0.67 -7.46 33.06
CA GLY A 179 -1.67 -6.69 32.33
C GLY A 179 -1.17 -5.35 31.78
N GLY A 180 -0.16 -4.74 32.41
CA GLY A 180 0.49 -3.52 31.92
C GLY A 180 1.28 -3.71 30.62
N SER A 181 1.76 -4.93 30.36
CA SER A 181 2.50 -5.28 29.14
C SER A 181 1.60 -5.21 27.89
N TYR A 182 0.37 -5.72 27.98
CA TYR A 182 -0.59 -5.67 26.87
C TYR A 182 -0.99 -4.24 26.49
N VAL A 183 -1.14 -3.36 27.48
CA VAL A 183 -1.48 -1.94 27.24
C VAL A 183 -0.33 -1.23 26.53
N ALA A 184 0.91 -1.45 26.96
CA ALA A 184 2.09 -0.89 26.31
C ALA A 184 2.22 -1.38 24.85
N TYR A 185 2.07 -2.69 24.61
CA TYR A 185 2.08 -3.25 23.26
C TYR A 185 0.97 -2.67 22.36
N PHE A 186 -0.24 -2.49 22.89
CA PHE A 186 -1.33 -1.88 22.13
C PHE A 186 -1.01 -0.45 21.68
N PHE A 187 -0.55 0.41 22.61
CA PHE A 187 -0.21 1.79 22.26
C PHE A 187 1.01 1.88 21.34
N LEU A 188 1.98 0.96 21.45
CA LEU A 188 3.07 0.84 20.49
C LEU A 188 2.55 0.48 19.09
N LEU A 189 1.68 -0.52 18.96
CA LEU A 189 1.08 -0.90 17.67
C LEU A 189 0.23 0.24 17.10
N LEU A 190 -0.55 0.92 17.95
CA LEU A 190 -1.34 2.08 17.55
C LEU A 190 -0.43 3.19 17.00
N SER A 191 0.67 3.50 17.69
CA SER A 191 1.67 4.48 17.25
C SER A 191 2.31 4.08 15.92
N PHE A 192 2.67 2.80 15.75
CA PHE A 192 3.24 2.26 14.52
C PHE A 192 2.32 2.53 13.33
N TYR A 193 1.12 1.96 13.38
CA TYR A 193 0.14 2.05 12.30
C TYR A 193 -0.28 3.49 12.05
N TRP A 194 -0.42 4.30 13.10
CA TRP A 194 -0.80 5.70 12.96
C TRP A 194 0.24 6.50 12.20
N GLY A 195 1.53 6.37 12.53
CA GLY A 195 2.60 7.05 11.79
C GLY A 195 2.64 6.63 10.31
N LEU A 196 2.57 5.32 10.02
CA LEU A 196 2.53 4.82 8.64
C LEU A 196 1.36 5.40 7.85
N GLN A 197 0.16 5.42 8.45
CA GLN A 197 -1.03 5.98 7.83
C GLN A 197 -0.89 7.48 7.60
N VAL A 198 -0.38 8.24 8.57
CA VAL A 198 -0.23 9.69 8.43
C VAL A 198 0.70 10.05 7.28
N PHE A 199 1.88 9.45 7.18
CA PHE A 199 2.83 9.78 6.11
C PHE A 199 2.30 9.40 4.73
N LYS A 200 1.70 8.21 4.58
CA LYS A 200 1.03 7.78 3.36
C LYS A 200 -0.07 8.77 2.94
N ASN A 201 -0.92 9.16 3.90
CA ASN A 201 -2.10 9.98 3.61
C ASN A 201 -1.75 11.46 3.39
N VAL A 202 -0.65 11.98 3.96
CA VAL A 202 -0.12 13.31 3.59
C VAL A 202 0.34 13.34 2.13
N ALA A 203 1.07 12.30 1.68
CA ALA A 203 1.47 12.19 0.28
C ALA A 203 0.24 12.07 -0.64
N HIS A 204 -0.71 11.20 -0.33
CA HIS A 204 -1.95 11.04 -1.09
C HIS A 204 -2.76 12.35 -1.20
N THR A 205 -2.97 13.04 -0.07
CA THR A 205 -3.69 14.33 -0.03
C THR A 205 -2.97 15.40 -0.85
N THR A 206 -1.62 15.40 -0.83
CA THR A 206 -0.80 16.32 -1.62
C THR A 206 -0.93 16.07 -3.11
N VAL A 207 -0.89 14.80 -3.54
CA VAL A 207 -1.10 14.41 -4.94
C VAL A 207 -2.50 14.80 -5.38
N ALA A 208 -3.52 14.54 -4.57
CA ALA A 208 -4.90 14.93 -4.87
C ALA A 208 -5.07 16.45 -5.07
N GLY A 209 -4.51 17.26 -4.16
CA GLY A 209 -4.53 18.72 -4.34
C GLY A 209 -3.79 19.18 -5.59
N THR A 210 -2.69 18.50 -5.96
CA THR A 210 -1.90 18.82 -7.16
C THR A 210 -2.69 18.51 -8.44
N VAL A 211 -3.25 17.31 -8.53
CA VAL A 211 -4.00 16.83 -9.69
C VAL A 211 -5.29 17.61 -9.87
N ALA A 212 -5.96 18.01 -8.79
CA ALA A 212 -7.12 18.89 -8.89
C ALA A 212 -6.72 20.29 -9.37
N THR A 213 -5.57 20.83 -8.95
CA THR A 213 -5.10 22.12 -9.49
C THR A 213 -4.86 22.01 -11.00
N PHE A 214 -4.27 20.91 -11.47
CA PHE A 214 -4.15 20.59 -12.89
C PHE A 214 -5.51 20.46 -13.59
N TRP A 215 -6.50 19.83 -12.94
CA TRP A 215 -7.84 19.68 -13.49
C TRP A 215 -8.51 21.04 -13.77
N TYR A 216 -8.43 21.97 -12.83
CA TYR A 216 -9.14 23.25 -12.90
C TYR A 216 -8.35 24.37 -13.59
N GLN A 217 -7.02 24.23 -13.77
CA GLN A 217 -6.16 25.30 -14.28
C GLN A 217 -5.24 24.80 -15.40
N SER A 218 -5.12 25.57 -16.49
CA SER A 218 -4.22 25.29 -17.60
C SER A 218 -2.75 25.55 -17.24
N GLU A 219 -2.47 26.52 -16.37
CA GLU A 219 -1.14 26.74 -15.78
C GLU A 219 -1.18 26.50 -14.28
N SER A 220 -0.37 25.55 -13.81
CA SER A 220 -0.43 25.00 -12.44
C SER A 220 0.95 24.97 -11.78
N MET A 221 1.83 25.95 -12.10
CA MET A 221 3.16 26.04 -11.52
C MET A 221 3.10 26.10 -9.98
N GLY A 222 3.92 25.30 -9.31
CA GLY A 222 3.96 25.26 -7.85
C GLY A 222 2.77 24.56 -7.16
N ALA A 223 1.84 23.95 -7.94
CA ALA A 223 0.68 23.25 -7.40
C ALA A 223 1.03 22.20 -6.34
N THR A 224 2.11 21.44 -6.55
CA THR A 224 2.59 20.43 -5.58
C THR A 224 3.04 21.06 -4.27
N GLY A 225 3.79 22.16 -4.31
CA GLY A 225 4.27 22.84 -3.11
C GLY A 225 3.12 23.47 -2.32
N ALA A 226 2.18 24.11 -3.00
CA ALA A 226 0.98 24.66 -2.38
C ALA A 226 0.09 23.57 -1.76
N SER A 227 -0.08 22.44 -2.44
CA SER A 227 -0.84 21.30 -1.94
C SER A 227 -0.15 20.62 -0.77
N LEU A 228 1.17 20.47 -0.81
CA LEU A 228 1.96 19.95 0.30
C LEU A 228 1.82 20.84 1.53
N LYS A 229 1.97 22.16 1.35
CA LYS A 229 1.81 23.14 2.44
C LYS A 229 0.43 23.01 3.08
N ARG A 230 -0.65 22.90 2.30
CA ARG A 230 -2.00 22.69 2.85
C ARG A 230 -2.10 21.36 3.59
N ALA A 231 -1.58 20.27 3.02
CA ALA A 231 -1.60 18.93 3.63
C ALA A 231 -0.86 18.88 4.97
N THR A 232 0.25 19.62 5.12
CA THR A 232 1.06 19.64 6.35
C THR A 232 0.69 20.76 7.33
N THR A 233 -0.26 21.64 6.99
CA THR A 233 -0.70 22.72 7.88
C THR A 233 -2.21 22.67 8.14
N THR A 234 -3.01 23.26 7.27
CA THR A 234 -4.45 23.44 7.47
C THR A 234 -5.23 22.14 7.45
N SER A 235 -4.80 21.17 6.63
CA SER A 235 -5.48 19.88 6.47
C SER A 235 -4.86 18.77 7.31
N PHE A 236 -3.72 19.02 7.97
CA PHE A 236 -2.97 17.98 8.69
C PHE A 236 -3.80 17.32 9.79
N GLY A 237 -4.58 18.11 10.55
CA GLY A 237 -5.45 17.57 11.60
C GLY A 237 -6.52 16.60 11.07
N SER A 238 -7.11 16.88 9.90
CA SER A 238 -8.04 15.95 9.23
C SER A 238 -7.36 14.66 8.80
N ILE A 239 -6.13 14.76 8.29
CA ILE A 239 -5.32 13.60 7.86
C ILE A 239 -4.97 12.74 9.08
N CYS A 240 -4.50 13.35 10.17
CA CYS A 240 -4.19 12.65 11.42
C CYS A 240 -5.41 11.95 12.03
N PHE A 241 -6.56 12.63 12.05
CA PHE A 241 -7.78 12.08 12.62
C PHE A 241 -8.30 10.88 11.81
N GLY A 242 -8.38 10.99 10.48
CA GLY A 242 -8.76 9.85 9.63
C GLY A 242 -7.80 8.67 9.78
N SER A 243 -6.49 8.96 9.84
CA SER A 243 -5.43 7.95 9.95
C SER A 243 -5.49 7.22 11.28
N LEU A 244 -5.89 7.90 12.36
CA LEU A 244 -6.06 7.32 13.68
C LEU A 244 -7.16 6.25 13.71
N ILE A 245 -8.28 6.47 13.01
CA ILE A 245 -9.39 5.51 12.97
C ILE A 245 -8.93 4.19 12.35
N VAL A 246 -8.22 4.25 11.22
CA VAL A 246 -7.68 3.06 10.57
C VAL A 246 -6.61 2.40 11.42
N ALA A 247 -5.67 3.18 11.97
CA ALA A 247 -4.62 2.65 12.83
C ALA A 247 -5.15 1.96 14.09
N PHE A 248 -6.24 2.47 14.66
CA PHE A 248 -6.92 1.84 15.78
C PHE A 248 -7.50 0.48 15.42
N LEU A 249 -8.16 0.35 14.25
CA LEU A 249 -8.66 -0.92 13.75
C LEU A 249 -7.53 -1.91 13.45
N GLN A 250 -6.42 -1.42 12.88
CA GLN A 250 -5.21 -2.22 12.63
C GLN A 250 -4.61 -2.75 13.94
N ALA A 251 -4.50 -1.90 14.97
CA ALA A 251 -4.00 -2.30 16.28
C ALA A 251 -4.92 -3.33 16.97
N LEU A 252 -6.24 -3.14 16.91
CA LEU A 252 -7.20 -4.12 17.44
C LEU A 252 -7.12 -5.46 16.72
N ARG A 253 -6.99 -5.44 15.38
CA ARG A 253 -6.85 -6.66 14.59
C ARG A 253 -5.57 -7.41 14.94
N ALA A 254 -4.45 -6.70 15.10
CA ALA A 254 -3.19 -7.30 15.51
C ALA A 254 -3.29 -7.98 16.91
N LEU A 255 -4.04 -7.41 17.85
CA LEU A 255 -4.31 -8.06 19.13
C LEU A 255 -5.23 -9.27 19.02
N ALA A 256 -6.27 -9.19 18.18
CA ALA A 256 -7.17 -10.31 17.92
C ALA A 256 -6.42 -11.50 17.31
N GLU A 257 -5.52 -11.24 16.36
CA GLU A 257 -4.68 -12.27 15.74
C GLU A 257 -3.77 -12.97 16.76
N ASN A 258 -3.11 -12.22 17.64
CA ASN A 258 -2.32 -12.81 18.73
C ASN A 258 -3.20 -13.69 19.64
N SER A 259 -4.40 -13.23 19.99
CA SER A 259 -5.34 -14.00 20.83
C SER A 259 -5.93 -15.23 20.12
N ARG A 260 -5.96 -15.24 18.78
CA ARG A 260 -6.40 -16.39 17.97
C ARG A 260 -5.37 -17.51 18.03
N GLN A 261 -4.09 -17.16 18.06
CA GLN A 261 -3.00 -18.14 18.20
C GLN A 261 -3.07 -18.89 19.55
N ASP A 262 -3.68 -18.27 20.57
CA ASP A 262 -3.96 -18.88 21.88
C ASP A 262 -5.22 -19.78 21.90
N GLY A 263 -5.91 -19.98 20.76
CA GLY A 263 -7.01 -20.93 20.62
C GLY A 263 -8.42 -20.39 20.86
N SER A 264 -8.60 -19.07 20.93
CA SER A 264 -9.93 -18.46 21.13
C SER A 264 -10.74 -18.40 19.83
N ALA A 265 -11.85 -19.14 19.76
CA ALA A 265 -12.78 -19.09 18.63
C ALA A 265 -13.41 -17.69 18.43
N LEU A 266 -13.62 -16.94 19.53
CA LEU A 266 -14.11 -15.56 19.48
C LEU A 266 -13.10 -14.61 18.81
N ALA A 267 -11.80 -14.88 18.95
CA ALA A 267 -10.77 -14.08 18.31
C ALA A 267 -10.79 -14.19 16.78
N CYS A 268 -11.16 -15.36 16.23
CA CYS A 268 -11.34 -15.56 14.79
C CYS A 268 -12.47 -14.68 14.22
N PHE A 269 -13.65 -14.67 14.88
CA PHE A 269 -14.77 -13.82 14.46
C PHE A 269 -14.43 -12.34 14.60
N ALA A 270 -13.78 -11.93 15.69
CA ALA A 270 -13.34 -10.56 15.91
C ALA A 270 -12.32 -10.11 14.85
N GLU A 271 -11.32 -10.94 14.54
CA GLU A 271 -10.32 -10.67 13.51
C GLU A 271 -10.97 -10.48 12.13
N CYS A 272 -11.94 -11.33 11.78
CA CYS A 272 -12.69 -11.21 10.53
C CYS A 272 -13.48 -9.88 10.45
N ILE A 273 -14.27 -9.56 11.49
CA ILE A 273 -15.05 -8.32 11.54
C ILE A 273 -14.15 -7.08 11.51
N LEU A 274 -13.06 -7.09 12.30
CA LEU A 274 -12.08 -6.01 12.33
C LEU A 274 -11.36 -5.87 10.99
N GLY A 275 -11.04 -6.98 10.33
CA GLY A 275 -10.48 -6.99 8.98
C GLY A 275 -11.42 -6.34 7.96
N CYS A 276 -12.71 -6.70 7.97
CA CYS A 276 -13.71 -6.09 7.11
C CYS A 276 -13.87 -4.58 7.39
N LEU A 277 -13.93 -4.20 8.66
CA LEU A 277 -14.09 -2.79 9.07
C LEU A 277 -12.84 -1.96 8.74
N GLN A 278 -11.65 -2.53 8.93
CA GLN A 278 -10.38 -1.93 8.55
C GLN A 278 -10.36 -1.65 7.04
N SER A 279 -10.64 -2.66 6.22
CA SER A 279 -10.65 -2.51 4.76
C SER A 279 -11.67 -1.48 4.29
N LEU A 280 -12.87 -1.48 4.87
CA LEU A 280 -13.91 -0.49 4.56
C LEU A 280 -13.47 0.93 4.92
N MET A 281 -12.88 1.11 6.10
CA MET A 281 -12.40 2.42 6.55
C MET A 281 -11.20 2.90 5.74
N GLU A 282 -10.25 2.03 5.40
CA GLU A 282 -9.12 2.36 4.51
C GLU A 282 -9.61 2.84 3.15
N TYR A 283 -10.57 2.11 2.57
CA TYR A 283 -11.18 2.46 1.30
C TYR A 283 -11.88 3.82 1.38
N PHE A 284 -12.77 4.00 2.35
CA PHE A 284 -13.49 5.25 2.55
C PHE A 284 -12.55 6.45 2.80
N ASN A 285 -11.52 6.25 3.61
CA ASN A 285 -10.53 7.27 3.92
C ASN A 285 -9.78 7.75 2.68
N ARG A 286 -9.44 6.85 1.75
CA ARG A 286 -8.77 7.22 0.49
C ARG A 286 -9.58 8.28 -0.26
N TRP A 287 -10.87 8.06 -0.47
CA TRP A 287 -11.75 9.05 -1.12
C TRP A 287 -11.94 10.30 -0.26
N ALA A 288 -12.03 10.18 1.06
CA ALA A 288 -12.18 11.33 1.94
C ALA A 288 -10.95 12.25 1.87
N TYR A 289 -9.73 11.68 1.80
CA TYR A 289 -8.50 12.45 1.66
C TYR A 289 -8.37 13.16 0.32
N VAL A 290 -8.98 12.63 -0.75
CA VAL A 290 -9.13 13.38 -2.01
C VAL A 290 -9.91 14.67 -1.74
N TYR A 291 -11.09 14.62 -1.12
CA TYR A 291 -11.86 15.82 -0.77
C TYR A 291 -11.11 16.77 0.18
N VAL A 292 -10.35 16.23 1.14
CA VAL A 292 -9.48 17.04 2.01
C VAL A 292 -8.39 17.76 1.20
N GLY A 293 -7.82 17.10 0.18
CA GLY A 293 -6.77 17.67 -0.68
C GLY A 293 -7.28 18.72 -1.65
N ILE A 294 -8.46 18.51 -2.23
CA ILE A 294 -9.09 19.42 -3.18
C ILE A 294 -9.63 20.66 -2.46
N TYR A 295 -10.49 20.46 -1.45
CA TYR A 295 -11.29 21.52 -0.86
C TYR A 295 -10.84 21.97 0.53
N GLY A 296 -9.91 21.25 1.17
CA GLY A 296 -9.51 21.55 2.55
C GLY A 296 -10.58 21.22 3.59
N TYR A 297 -11.48 20.28 3.29
CA TYR A 297 -12.56 19.90 4.20
C TYR A 297 -12.06 19.29 5.52
N LYS A 298 -12.87 19.46 6.56
CA LYS A 298 -12.73 18.64 7.78
C LYS A 298 -13.03 17.19 7.44
N PHE A 299 -12.36 16.24 8.09
CA PHE A 299 -12.51 14.81 7.77
C PHE A 299 -13.98 14.33 7.77
N THR A 300 -14.80 14.77 8.73
CA THR A 300 -16.23 14.42 8.79
C THR A 300 -17.05 15.00 7.64
N GLN A 301 -16.71 16.20 7.17
CA GLN A 301 -17.34 16.81 6.00
C GLN A 301 -16.91 16.11 4.71
N ALA A 302 -15.63 15.77 4.59
CA ALA A 302 -15.11 14.98 3.48
C ALA A 302 -15.81 13.61 3.41
N GLY A 303 -16.01 12.94 4.55
CA GLY A 303 -16.75 11.69 4.60
C GLY A 303 -18.20 11.82 4.11
N LYS A 304 -18.90 12.91 4.47
CA LYS A 304 -20.26 13.17 3.94
C LYS A 304 -20.25 13.36 2.42
N ALA A 305 -19.25 14.06 1.89
CA ALA A 305 -19.09 14.26 0.45
C ALA A 305 -18.82 12.93 -0.28
N VAL A 306 -17.97 12.06 0.28
CA VAL A 306 -17.72 10.71 -0.26
C VAL A 306 -19.00 9.87 -0.26
N PHE A 307 -19.79 9.92 0.81
CA PHE A 307 -21.05 9.18 0.88
C PHE A 307 -22.03 9.65 -0.20
N GLU A 308 -22.13 10.96 -0.42
CA GLU A 308 -22.98 11.53 -1.47
C GLU A 308 -22.47 11.15 -2.87
N LEU A 309 -21.15 11.21 -3.09
CA LEU A 309 -20.51 10.76 -4.33
C LEU A 309 -20.85 9.29 -4.64
N PHE A 310 -20.74 8.40 -3.67
CA PHE A 310 -21.09 6.99 -3.85
C PHE A 310 -22.59 6.77 -4.04
N LYS A 311 -23.44 7.59 -3.42
CA LYS A 311 -24.89 7.52 -3.66
C LYS A 311 -25.25 7.93 -5.09
N GLN A 312 -24.54 8.91 -5.65
CA GLN A 312 -24.79 9.43 -6.99
C GLN A 312 -24.12 8.61 -8.10
N ARG A 313 -22.91 8.09 -7.87
CA ARG A 313 -22.09 7.38 -8.87
C ARG A 313 -22.03 5.86 -8.64
N GLY A 314 -22.49 5.35 -7.51
CA GLY A 314 -22.70 3.93 -7.23
C GLY A 314 -21.42 3.06 -7.23
N PHE A 315 -21.62 1.78 -7.58
CA PHE A 315 -20.57 0.74 -7.66
C PHE A 315 -19.52 0.99 -8.74
N ASP A 316 -19.74 1.97 -9.62
CA ASP A 316 -18.89 2.21 -10.78
C ASP A 316 -17.52 2.76 -10.39
N ALA A 317 -17.48 3.62 -9.38
CA ALA A 317 -16.25 4.13 -8.77
C ALA A 317 -15.41 2.98 -8.21
N ILE A 318 -16.07 2.02 -7.55
CA ILE A 318 -15.43 0.88 -6.88
C ILE A 318 -14.77 -0.04 -7.90
N ILE A 319 -15.49 -0.37 -8.98
CA ILE A 319 -15.00 -1.34 -9.96
C ILE A 319 -13.84 -0.77 -10.79
N ASN A 320 -13.92 0.50 -11.20
CA ASN A 320 -12.83 1.13 -11.96
C ASN A 320 -11.54 1.20 -11.14
N ASP A 321 -11.69 1.55 -9.87
CA ASP A 321 -10.60 1.68 -8.93
C ASP A 321 -9.90 0.34 -8.64
N ASP A 322 -10.67 -0.73 -8.45
CA ASP A 322 -10.12 -2.08 -8.26
C ASP A 322 -9.28 -2.55 -9.46
N LEU A 323 -9.73 -2.30 -10.70
CA LEU A 323 -8.96 -2.63 -11.90
C LEU A 323 -7.59 -1.96 -11.91
N ILE A 324 -7.55 -0.67 -11.56
CA ILE A 324 -6.34 0.13 -11.57
C ILE A 324 -5.41 -0.30 -10.43
N GLY A 325 -5.95 -0.47 -9.22
CA GLY A 325 -5.21 -0.96 -8.06
C GLY A 325 -4.54 -2.31 -8.32
N ASN A 326 -5.26 -3.26 -8.92
CA ASN A 326 -4.73 -4.59 -9.27
C ASN A 326 -3.58 -4.51 -10.27
N VAL A 327 -3.71 -3.66 -11.27
CA VAL A 327 -2.66 -3.43 -12.27
C VAL A 327 -1.40 -2.80 -11.67
N LEU A 328 -1.57 -1.79 -10.81
CA LEU A 328 -0.46 -1.13 -10.13
C LEU A 328 0.23 -2.11 -9.17
N GLY A 329 -0.53 -2.92 -8.41
CA GLY A 329 0.02 -3.97 -7.57
C GLY A 329 0.82 -5.00 -8.36
N PHE A 330 0.31 -5.45 -9.51
CA PHE A 330 1.02 -6.36 -10.40
C PHE A 330 2.33 -5.76 -10.93
N ALA A 331 2.32 -4.47 -11.29
CA ALA A 331 3.53 -3.78 -11.70
C ALA A 331 4.58 -3.71 -10.56
N ALA A 332 4.16 -3.43 -9.33
CA ALA A 332 5.05 -3.44 -8.16
C ALA A 332 5.69 -4.82 -7.94
N LEU A 333 4.90 -5.89 -8.06
CA LEU A 333 5.39 -7.27 -7.98
C LEU A 333 6.38 -7.58 -9.12
N GLY A 334 6.11 -7.12 -10.35
CA GLY A 334 7.02 -7.28 -11.48
C GLY A 334 8.37 -6.62 -11.25
N VAL A 335 8.39 -5.38 -10.74
CA VAL A 335 9.64 -4.70 -10.33
C VAL A 335 10.36 -5.47 -9.24
N GLY A 336 9.62 -5.94 -8.22
CA GLY A 336 10.14 -6.78 -7.15
C GLY A 336 10.83 -8.05 -7.64
N LEU A 337 10.19 -8.79 -8.55
CA LEU A 337 10.74 -10.03 -9.11
C LEU A 337 12.00 -9.79 -9.95
N ILE A 338 12.05 -8.69 -10.72
CA ILE A 338 13.26 -8.31 -11.47
C ILE A 338 14.40 -7.99 -10.50
N CYS A 339 14.13 -7.24 -9.42
CA CYS A 339 15.10 -6.95 -8.38
C CYS A 339 15.54 -8.20 -7.61
N ALA A 340 14.63 -9.15 -7.36
CA ALA A 340 14.94 -10.43 -6.74
C ALA A 340 15.91 -11.26 -7.60
N GLY A 341 15.64 -11.33 -8.91
CA GLY A 341 16.53 -11.98 -9.87
C GLY A 341 17.91 -11.31 -9.94
N ALA A 342 17.96 -9.97 -9.95
CA ALA A 342 19.22 -9.24 -9.88
C ALA A 342 19.99 -9.50 -8.58
N GLY A 343 19.30 -9.55 -7.43
CA GLY A 343 19.89 -9.89 -6.14
C GLY A 343 20.47 -11.31 -6.11
N ALA A 344 19.75 -12.28 -6.67
CA ALA A 344 20.25 -13.66 -6.82
C ALA A 344 21.49 -13.73 -7.72
N LEU A 345 21.49 -13.03 -8.86
CA LEU A 345 22.63 -12.99 -9.77
C LEU A 345 23.87 -12.35 -9.15
N ILE A 346 23.70 -11.27 -8.38
CA ILE A 346 24.81 -10.63 -7.65
C ILE A 346 25.42 -11.61 -6.64
N ALA A 347 24.58 -12.35 -5.92
CA ALA A 347 25.03 -13.35 -4.95
C ALA A 347 25.87 -14.46 -5.58
N GLU A 348 25.51 -14.90 -6.79
CA GLU A 348 26.22 -16.00 -7.48
C GLU A 348 27.48 -15.53 -8.23
N THR A 349 27.56 -14.26 -8.62
CA THR A 349 28.67 -13.73 -9.44
C THR A 349 29.74 -13.00 -8.64
N THR A 350 29.49 -12.66 -7.38
CA THR A 350 30.38 -11.83 -6.57
C THR A 350 30.93 -12.59 -5.37
N ASP A 351 32.25 -12.86 -5.39
CA ASP A 351 32.96 -13.56 -4.29
C ASP A 351 32.90 -12.80 -2.95
N ALA A 352 32.58 -11.50 -2.98
CA ALA A 352 32.41 -10.65 -1.79
C ALA A 352 31.15 -10.98 -0.97
N VAL A 353 30.28 -11.91 -1.42
CA VAL A 353 29.02 -12.27 -0.76
C VAL A 353 28.95 -13.78 -0.50
N SER A 354 29.85 -14.29 0.35
CA SER A 354 30.00 -15.74 0.63
C SER A 354 29.52 -16.15 2.03
N PHE A 355 28.36 -15.65 2.47
CA PHE A 355 27.72 -16.09 3.71
C PHE A 355 26.62 -17.15 3.46
N GLN A 356 26.26 -17.91 4.49
CA GLN A 356 25.29 -19.00 4.39
C GLN A 356 23.93 -18.49 3.87
N ASN A 357 23.39 -19.14 2.84
CA ASN A 357 22.13 -18.74 2.17
C ASN A 357 22.15 -17.32 1.55
N SER A 358 23.32 -16.83 1.08
CA SER A 358 23.45 -15.49 0.47
C SER A 358 22.51 -15.26 -0.71
N THR A 359 22.34 -16.25 -1.61
CA THR A 359 21.44 -16.15 -2.77
C THR A 359 19.99 -15.92 -2.36
N ALA A 360 19.47 -16.71 -1.43
CA ALA A 360 18.09 -16.56 -0.95
C ALA A 360 17.91 -15.23 -0.20
N THR A 361 18.89 -14.84 0.63
CA THR A 361 18.85 -13.61 1.41
C THR A 361 18.83 -12.38 0.50
N LEU A 362 19.73 -12.30 -0.48
CA LEU A 362 19.79 -11.19 -1.43
C LEU A 362 18.60 -11.17 -2.39
N ALA A 363 18.06 -12.33 -2.79
CA ALA A 363 16.85 -12.40 -3.60
C ALA A 363 15.63 -11.85 -2.84
N ILE A 364 15.45 -12.25 -1.58
CA ILE A 364 14.36 -11.76 -0.73
C ILE A 364 14.53 -10.26 -0.46
N LEU A 365 15.76 -9.82 -0.16
CA LEU A 365 16.06 -8.41 0.03
C LEU A 365 15.74 -7.60 -1.24
N GLY A 366 16.16 -8.08 -2.40
CA GLY A 366 15.86 -7.46 -3.70
C GLY A 366 14.36 -7.40 -3.97
N LEU A 367 13.61 -8.45 -3.62
CA LEU A 367 12.15 -8.48 -3.73
C LEU A 367 11.49 -7.41 -2.85
N VAL A 368 11.85 -7.36 -1.56
CA VAL A 368 11.25 -6.43 -0.60
C VAL A 368 11.60 -4.98 -0.93
N VAL A 369 12.88 -4.70 -1.22
CA VAL A 369 13.33 -3.36 -1.62
C VAL A 369 12.68 -2.95 -2.94
N GLY A 370 12.65 -3.86 -3.92
CA GLY A 370 12.06 -3.61 -5.23
C GLY A 370 10.57 -3.26 -5.15
N ILE A 371 9.77 -4.05 -4.42
CA ILE A 371 8.35 -3.76 -4.19
C ILE A 371 8.19 -2.44 -3.42
N GLY A 372 8.92 -2.27 -2.31
CA GLY A 372 8.80 -1.08 -1.45
C GLY A 372 9.08 0.22 -2.20
N VAL A 373 10.11 0.25 -3.04
CA VAL A 373 10.43 1.40 -3.88
C VAL A 373 9.40 1.56 -5.00
N ALA A 374 9.02 0.47 -5.68
CA ALA A 374 8.08 0.53 -6.80
C ALA A 374 6.70 1.07 -6.43
N VAL A 375 6.22 0.76 -5.23
CA VAL A 375 4.94 1.26 -4.71
C VAL A 375 4.91 2.79 -4.65
N THR A 376 6.06 3.46 -4.50
CA THR A 376 6.12 4.93 -4.38
C THR A 376 5.55 5.65 -5.62
N PRO A 377 6.12 5.52 -6.84
CA PRO A 377 5.54 6.15 -8.02
C PRO A 377 4.17 5.58 -8.41
N LEU A 378 3.90 4.29 -8.12
CA LEU A 378 2.60 3.67 -8.41
C LEU A 378 1.49 4.24 -7.52
N ALA A 379 1.77 4.55 -6.25
CA ALA A 379 0.83 5.21 -5.35
C ALA A 379 0.49 6.64 -5.79
N VAL A 380 1.41 7.34 -6.47
CA VAL A 380 1.13 8.66 -7.06
C VAL A 380 0.11 8.53 -8.20
N ILE A 381 0.26 7.52 -9.07
CA ILE A 381 -0.71 7.21 -10.14
C ILE A 381 -2.06 6.85 -9.55
N ASP A 382 -2.08 5.95 -8.55
CA ASP A 382 -3.29 5.53 -7.85
C ASP A 382 -4.07 6.73 -7.27
N SER A 383 -3.35 7.60 -6.56
CA SER A 383 -3.91 8.82 -5.97
C SER A 383 -4.46 9.78 -7.03
N SER A 384 -3.78 9.86 -8.17
CA SER A 384 -4.16 10.76 -9.26
C SER A 384 -5.43 10.28 -9.96
N VAL A 385 -5.55 8.97 -10.20
CA VAL A 385 -6.76 8.36 -10.75
C VAL A 385 -7.96 8.59 -9.84
N ALA A 386 -7.85 8.34 -8.54
CA ALA A 386 -8.93 8.60 -7.59
C ALA A 386 -9.36 10.08 -7.61
N THR A 387 -8.39 10.99 -7.73
CA THR A 387 -8.65 12.43 -7.81
C THR A 387 -9.35 12.82 -9.10
N ILE A 388 -8.90 12.30 -10.24
CA ILE A 388 -9.54 12.52 -11.54
C ILE A 388 -10.97 12.03 -11.53
N PHE A 389 -11.23 10.87 -10.92
CA PHE A 389 -12.60 10.37 -10.80
C PHE A 389 -13.49 11.34 -10.01
N VAL A 390 -13.02 11.84 -8.85
CA VAL A 390 -13.78 12.83 -8.05
C VAL A 390 -13.99 14.12 -8.84
N CYS A 391 -12.94 14.67 -9.44
CA CYS A 391 -13.00 15.89 -10.23
C CYS A 391 -13.94 15.77 -11.43
N PHE A 392 -13.90 14.63 -12.13
CA PHE A 392 -14.79 14.31 -13.24
C PHE A 392 -16.24 14.14 -12.80
N ALA A 393 -16.46 13.53 -11.64
CA ALA A 393 -17.79 13.33 -11.09
C ALA A 393 -18.45 14.63 -10.63
N GLU A 394 -17.68 15.61 -10.15
CA GLU A 394 -18.17 16.89 -9.62
C GLU A 394 -18.29 17.97 -10.71
N ASP A 395 -17.25 18.20 -11.51
CA ASP A 395 -17.22 19.26 -12.54
C ASP A 395 -16.40 18.84 -13.77
N PRO A 396 -17.01 18.09 -14.72
CA PRO A 396 -16.35 17.72 -15.97
C PRO A 396 -16.13 18.94 -16.89
N ALA A 397 -16.97 19.98 -16.80
CA ALA A 397 -16.91 21.16 -17.67
C ALA A 397 -15.68 22.05 -17.38
N ALA A 398 -15.17 22.04 -16.15
CA ALA A 398 -13.88 22.67 -15.85
C ALA A 398 -12.72 22.08 -16.68
N PHE A 399 -12.70 20.76 -16.87
CA PHE A 399 -11.61 20.10 -17.60
C PHE A 399 -11.63 20.42 -19.10
N GLN A 400 -12.83 20.56 -19.68
CA GLN A 400 -12.98 21.00 -21.07
C GLN A 400 -12.34 22.38 -21.31
N ARG A 401 -12.41 23.27 -20.31
CA ARG A 401 -11.84 24.62 -20.39
C ARG A 401 -10.33 24.63 -20.20
N SER A 402 -9.81 23.77 -19.33
CA SER A 402 -8.38 23.75 -18.97
C SER A 402 -7.54 22.93 -19.95
N HIS A 403 -8.02 21.75 -20.37
CA HIS A 403 -7.28 20.79 -21.19
C HIS A 403 -8.19 20.11 -22.24
N PRO A 404 -8.58 20.82 -23.31
CA PRO A 404 -9.52 20.30 -24.32
C PRO A 404 -9.00 19.05 -25.04
N GLU A 405 -7.69 18.91 -25.24
CA GLU A 405 -7.07 17.74 -25.89
C GLU A 405 -7.25 16.43 -25.12
N LEU A 406 -7.30 16.49 -23.78
CA LEU A 406 -7.44 15.31 -22.90
C LEU A 406 -8.91 15.05 -22.55
N TYR A 407 -9.78 16.05 -22.72
CA TYR A 407 -11.22 15.96 -22.42
C TYR A 407 -11.96 15.04 -23.39
N ALA A 408 -11.72 15.18 -24.70
CA ALA A 408 -12.50 14.45 -25.71
C ALA A 408 -12.39 12.91 -25.58
N PRO A 409 -11.21 12.30 -25.41
CA PRO A 409 -11.11 10.86 -25.19
C PRO A 409 -11.79 10.40 -23.89
N LEU A 410 -11.69 11.18 -22.81
CA LEU A 410 -12.29 10.84 -21.52
C LEU A 410 -13.82 10.81 -21.58
N VAL A 411 -14.42 11.84 -22.19
CA VAL A 411 -15.88 11.94 -22.32
C VAL A 411 -16.44 10.96 -23.35
N GLN A 412 -15.70 10.70 -24.43
CA GLN A 412 -16.11 9.69 -25.41
C GLN A 412 -16.19 8.30 -24.76
N GLU A 413 -15.20 7.90 -23.98
CA GLU A 413 -15.23 6.61 -23.29
C GLU A 413 -16.28 6.57 -22.18
N TRP A 414 -16.54 7.70 -21.51
CA TRP A 414 -17.67 7.81 -20.58
C TRP A 414 -19.02 7.64 -21.29
N HIS A 415 -19.21 8.25 -22.47
CA HIS A 415 -20.42 8.14 -23.27
C HIS A 415 -20.67 6.69 -23.70
N ASN A 416 -19.64 5.96 -24.13
CA ASN A 416 -19.74 4.55 -24.48
C ASN A 416 -20.20 3.67 -23.30
N LEU A 417 -19.89 4.08 -22.07
CA LEU A 417 -20.23 3.36 -20.84
C LEU A 417 -21.60 3.73 -20.26
N TYR A 418 -22.00 5.00 -20.34
CA TYR A 418 -23.28 5.50 -19.84
C TYR A 418 -23.97 6.39 -20.87
N PRO A 419 -24.44 5.82 -21.99
CA PRO A 419 -25.09 6.60 -23.04
C PRO A 419 -26.33 7.35 -22.50
N GLU A 420 -27.03 6.77 -21.53
CA GLU A 420 -28.32 7.28 -21.04
C GLU A 420 -28.19 8.42 -20.01
N VAL A 421 -27.08 8.45 -19.25
CA VAL A 421 -26.82 9.46 -18.21
C VAL A 421 -26.42 10.80 -18.82
N MET A 422 -25.69 10.79 -19.94
CA MET A 422 -25.29 12.04 -20.63
C MET A 422 -26.46 12.70 -21.35
N VAL A 423 -27.39 11.92 -21.91
CA VAL A 423 -28.61 12.43 -22.53
C VAL A 423 -29.48 13.15 -21.49
N GLN A 424 -29.55 12.64 -20.26
CA GLN A 424 -30.24 13.32 -19.15
C GLN A 424 -29.51 14.56 -18.62
N ALA A 425 -28.17 14.57 -18.68
CA ALA A 425 -27.34 15.70 -18.22
C ALA A 425 -27.21 16.84 -19.27
N GLY A 426 -27.81 16.71 -20.45
CA GLY A 426 -27.85 17.75 -21.48
C GLY A 426 -26.53 17.95 -22.25
N TYR A 427 -25.56 17.05 -22.10
CA TYR A 427 -24.32 17.07 -22.88
C TYR A 427 -24.54 16.38 -24.23
N TRP A 428 -24.99 17.14 -25.23
CA TRP A 428 -24.98 16.72 -26.63
C TRP A 428 -23.63 17.08 -27.24
N TYR A 429 -22.92 16.11 -27.80
CA TYR A 429 -21.90 16.42 -28.81
C TYR A 429 -22.59 16.32 -30.18
N VAL A 430 -22.49 17.39 -30.96
CA VAL A 430 -22.77 17.40 -32.41
C VAL A 430 -21.54 16.91 -33.13
#